data_AF-A0A961ZI72-F1
#
_entry.id   AF-A0A961ZI72-F1
#
_cell.length_a   1.000
_cell.length_b   1.000
_cell.length_c   1.000
_cell.angle_alpha   90.00
_cell.angle_beta   90.00
_cell.angle_gamma   90.00
#
_symmetry.space_group_name_H-M   'P 1'
#
loop_
_entity.id
_entity.type
_entity.pdbx_description
1 polymer ?
#
loop_
_entity_poly.entity_id
_entity_poly.type
_entity_poly.pdbx_seq_one_letter_code
_entity_poly.pdbx_strand_id
1 'polypeptide(L)'
;DRVLQGEPRIGDGTPGPNIGGDEMIEKVLRKMIAAFAFIACVSSPALAGGSISLTEVLANFDAPPDLVATLDAAISDAGIAADDVICSGARFGRHWTHLGGGRASPYECPIGGRTLVISGRHEYRDEAGKVLDENIADIHEKAAVHRDVDVTWAWQ
;
A
#
# COMPACT_ATOMS: atom_id res chain seq x y z
N ASP A 1 37.69 41.82 34.86
CA ASP A 1 37.45 43.15 35.47
C ASP A 1 36.98 44.19 34.48
N ARG A 2 35.67 44.55 34.50
CA ARG A 2 35.23 45.95 34.47
C ARG A 2 33.73 46.06 34.76
N VAL A 3 33.51 46.57 35.96
CA VAL A 3 32.29 47.08 36.58
C VAL A 3 31.58 48.09 35.67
N LEU A 4 30.27 47.91 35.46
CA LEU A 4 29.35 48.93 34.95
C LEU A 4 28.83 49.79 36.10
N GLN A 5 28.88 51.11 35.89
CA GLN A 5 28.37 52.16 36.77
C GLN A 5 26.85 52.34 36.61
N GLY A 6 26.19 52.84 37.66
CA GLY A 6 25.12 53.84 37.51
C GLY A 6 23.75 53.51 38.12
N GLU A 7 23.59 53.80 39.41
CA GLU A 7 22.30 54.05 40.10
C GLU A 7 21.71 55.45 39.72
N PRO A 8 20.66 55.98 40.39
CA PRO A 8 19.26 55.53 40.49
C PRO A 8 18.26 56.70 40.23
N ARG A 9 16.95 56.45 40.20
CA ARG A 9 15.97 57.37 40.83
C ARG A 9 14.68 56.68 41.26
N ILE A 10 14.23 57.13 42.42
CA ILE A 10 13.15 56.67 43.30
C ILE A 10 11.87 57.50 43.06
N GLY A 11 10.72 56.86 43.29
CA GLY A 11 9.42 57.48 43.64
C GLY A 11 8.26 56.64 43.08
N ASP A 12 7.18 56.32 43.78
CA ASP A 12 6.67 56.61 45.13
C ASP A 12 5.51 55.60 45.40
N GLY A 13 5.12 55.39 46.66
CA GLY A 13 4.20 54.35 47.16
C GLY A 13 2.74 54.43 46.66
N THR A 14 1.87 53.43 46.82
CA THR A 14 1.27 52.91 48.09
C THR A 14 0.28 51.73 47.78
N PRO A 15 -0.36 51.06 48.77
CA PRO A 15 -0.54 49.59 48.79
C PRO A 15 -1.98 49.03 48.59
N GLY A 16 -2.05 47.73 48.27
CA GLY A 16 -3.10 46.73 48.64
C GLY A 16 -4.48 46.82 47.96
N PRO A 17 -5.27 45.72 47.84
CA PRO A 17 -5.30 44.54 48.72
C PRO A 17 -5.23 43.15 48.03
N ASN A 18 -4.83 42.15 48.80
CA ASN A 18 -5.01 40.71 48.55
C ASN A 18 -6.49 40.34 48.57
N ILE A 19 -7.02 39.63 47.56
CA ILE A 19 -8.18 38.73 47.69
C ILE A 19 -7.95 37.52 46.77
N GLY A 20 -8.17 36.34 47.33
CA GLY A 20 -7.75 35.04 46.81
C GLY A 20 -8.44 34.57 45.53
N GLY A 21 -7.78 33.60 44.90
CA GLY A 21 -8.23 32.99 43.65
C GLY A 21 -7.73 31.55 43.46
N ASP A 22 -7.45 30.83 44.54
CA ASP A 22 -7.15 29.39 44.54
C ASP A 22 -8.35 28.51 44.07
N GLU A 23 -9.47 29.11 43.67
CA GLU A 23 -10.66 28.41 43.18
C GLU A 23 -10.77 28.31 41.65
N MET A 24 -9.82 28.85 40.88
CA MET A 24 -9.93 28.89 39.41
C MET A 24 -9.21 27.76 38.68
N ILE A 25 -8.37 26.98 39.36
CA ILE A 25 -7.56 25.93 38.72
C ILE A 25 -8.32 24.59 38.65
N GLU A 26 -9.24 24.33 39.58
CA GLU A 26 -9.96 23.04 39.64
C GLU A 26 -11.13 22.92 38.65
N LYS A 27 -11.72 24.05 38.22
CA LYS A 27 -12.84 24.07 37.26
C LYS A 27 -12.41 24.04 35.79
N VAL A 28 -11.16 24.38 35.49
CA VAL A 28 -10.63 24.31 34.12
C VAL A 28 -10.18 22.89 33.76
N LEU A 29 -9.77 22.08 34.75
CA LEU A 29 -9.29 20.72 34.52
C LEU A 29 -10.43 19.70 34.28
N ARG A 30 -11.65 19.98 34.76
CA ARG A 30 -12.82 19.09 34.56
C ARG A 30 -13.55 19.26 33.22
N LYS A 31 -13.19 20.25 32.40
CA LYS A 31 -13.86 20.54 31.11
C LYS A 31 -13.01 20.29 29.86
N MET A 32 -11.83 19.68 29.99
CA MET A 32 -10.99 19.29 28.86
C MET A 32 -10.84 17.76 28.75
N ILE A 33 -11.96 17.04 28.83
CA ILE A 33 -12.07 15.64 28.38
C ILE A 33 -13.17 15.59 27.34
N ALA A 34 -12.94 16.18 26.18
CA ALA A 34 -13.74 15.90 24.99
C ALA A 34 -13.00 16.40 23.76
N ALA A 35 -12.93 15.54 22.75
CA ALA A 35 -12.39 15.75 21.42
C ALA A 35 -10.86 15.84 21.35
N PHE A 36 -10.23 14.71 21.01
CA PHE A 36 -9.47 14.57 19.76
C PHE A 36 -9.01 13.11 19.63
N ALA A 37 -9.96 12.20 19.41
CA ALA A 37 -9.65 10.91 18.80
C ALA A 37 -9.61 11.12 17.28
N PHE A 38 -8.49 11.65 16.78
CA PHE A 38 -8.21 11.68 15.35
C PHE A 38 -7.87 10.25 14.93
N ILE A 39 -8.89 9.44 14.69
CA ILE A 39 -8.73 8.14 14.04
C ILE A 39 -8.29 8.47 12.61
N ALA A 40 -6.98 8.43 12.38
CA ALA A 40 -6.43 8.33 11.05
C ALA A 40 -6.86 6.97 10.49
N CYS A 41 -8.03 6.92 9.85
CA CYS A 41 -8.32 5.90 8.87
C CYS A 41 -7.29 6.09 7.76
N VAL A 42 -6.15 5.43 7.89
CA VAL A 42 -5.26 5.16 6.77
C VAL A 42 -6.06 4.22 5.89
N SER A 43 -6.79 4.80 4.95
CA SER A 43 -7.36 4.08 3.82
C SER A 43 -6.17 3.59 3.01
N SER A 44 -5.64 2.42 3.36
CA SER A 44 -4.90 1.63 2.39
C SER A 44 -5.79 1.57 1.16
N PRO A 45 -5.32 1.97 -0.03
CA PRO A 45 -6.09 1.77 -1.24
C PRO A 45 -6.39 0.27 -1.28
N ALA A 46 -7.64 -0.10 -1.03
CA ALA A 46 -8.13 -1.42 -1.34
C ALA A 46 -8.12 -1.47 -2.86
N LEU A 47 -6.93 -1.75 -3.42
CA LEU A 47 -6.79 -2.29 -4.76
C LEU A 47 -7.85 -3.39 -4.80
N ALA A 48 -8.85 -3.22 -5.66
CA ALA A 48 -9.83 -4.26 -5.93
C ALA A 48 -9.12 -5.37 -6.73
N GLY A 49 -8.06 -5.93 -6.14
CA GLY A 49 -7.30 -7.06 -6.64
C GLY A 49 -8.21 -8.27 -6.62
N GLY A 50 -8.20 -9.02 -7.72
CA GLY A 50 -8.85 -10.31 -7.76
C GLY A 50 -7.92 -11.36 -7.18
N SER A 51 -8.46 -12.33 -6.44
CA SER A 51 -7.72 -13.56 -6.13
C SER A 51 -7.49 -14.38 -7.40
N ILE A 52 -6.33 -15.03 -7.47
CA ILE A 52 -5.88 -15.92 -8.54
C ILE A 52 -4.99 -17.00 -7.90
N SER A 53 -5.10 -18.26 -8.33
CA SER A 53 -4.24 -19.31 -7.76
C SER A 53 -2.81 -19.17 -8.27
N LEU A 54 -1.83 -19.70 -7.52
CA LEU A 54 -0.44 -19.71 -7.98
C LEU A 54 -0.29 -20.42 -9.33
N THR A 55 -1.02 -21.51 -9.57
CA THR A 55 -1.02 -22.22 -10.86
C THR A 55 -1.50 -21.34 -12.00
N GLU A 56 -2.57 -20.58 -11.80
CA GLU A 56 -3.08 -19.64 -12.80
C GLU A 56 -2.09 -18.49 -13.05
N VAL A 57 -1.41 -17.99 -12.01
CA VAL A 57 -0.33 -17.01 -12.15
C VAL A 57 0.79 -17.56 -13.02
N LEU A 58 1.29 -18.76 -12.72
CA LEU A 58 2.38 -19.39 -13.46
C LEU A 58 1.98 -19.78 -14.90
N ALA A 59 0.69 -19.90 -15.20
CA ALA A 59 0.20 -20.13 -16.57
C ALA A 59 0.18 -18.86 -17.43
N ASN A 60 0.19 -17.66 -16.81
CA ASN A 60 0.12 -16.38 -17.51
C ASN A 60 1.45 -15.94 -18.15
N PHE A 61 2.55 -16.60 -17.81
CA PHE A 61 3.89 -16.34 -18.35
C PHE A 61 4.70 -17.62 -18.45
N ASP A 62 5.77 -17.62 -19.24
CA ASP A 62 6.71 -18.73 -19.29
C ASP A 62 7.60 -18.68 -18.04
N ALA A 63 7.14 -19.32 -16.96
CA ALA A 63 7.77 -19.25 -15.65
C ALA A 63 9.26 -19.66 -15.70
N PRO A 64 10.19 -18.76 -15.35
CA PRO A 64 11.60 -19.11 -15.28
C PRO A 64 11.83 -20.24 -14.28
N PRO A 65 12.68 -21.23 -14.58
CA PRO A 65 12.92 -22.37 -13.69
C PRO A 65 13.41 -21.93 -12.30
N ASP A 66 14.17 -20.84 -12.23
CA ASP A 66 14.66 -20.27 -10.96
C ASP A 66 13.52 -19.71 -10.08
N LEU A 67 12.49 -19.12 -10.71
CA LEU A 67 11.29 -18.66 -10.00
C LEU A 67 10.50 -19.86 -9.45
N VAL A 68 10.31 -20.91 -10.27
CA VAL A 68 9.61 -22.13 -9.85
C VAL A 68 10.36 -22.77 -8.66
N ALA A 69 11.68 -22.93 -8.76
CA ALA A 69 12.48 -23.47 -7.67
C ALA A 69 12.42 -22.61 -6.39
N THR A 70 12.39 -21.27 -6.54
CA THR A 70 12.24 -20.34 -5.41
C THR A 70 10.89 -20.49 -4.72
N LEU A 71 9.81 -20.64 -5.50
CA LEU A 71 8.46 -20.87 -5.01
C LEU A 71 8.35 -22.22 -4.30
N ASP A 72 8.83 -23.30 -4.92
CA ASP A 72 8.78 -24.65 -4.34
C ASP A 72 9.51 -24.71 -2.99
N ALA A 73 10.70 -24.10 -2.90
CA ALA A 73 11.45 -24.01 -1.65
C ALA A 73 10.68 -23.22 -0.58
N ALA A 74 10.13 -22.05 -0.93
CA ALA A 74 9.40 -21.22 0.02
C ALA A 74 8.09 -21.87 0.51
N ILE A 75 7.38 -22.57 -0.39
CA ILE A 75 6.14 -23.31 -0.08
C ILE A 75 6.46 -24.49 0.85
N SER A 76 7.52 -25.25 0.53
CA SER A 76 8.00 -26.35 1.36
C SER A 76 8.42 -25.87 2.75
N ASP A 77 9.19 -24.79 2.84
CA ASP A 77 9.64 -24.20 4.12
C ASP A 77 8.47 -23.67 4.96
N ALA A 78 7.42 -23.15 4.30
CA ALA A 78 6.19 -22.72 4.96
C ALA A 78 5.29 -23.89 5.39
N GLY A 79 5.52 -25.11 4.89
CA GLY A 79 4.71 -26.28 5.18
C GLY A 79 3.27 -26.19 4.66
N ILE A 80 3.04 -25.45 3.56
CA ILE A 80 1.72 -25.27 2.93
C ILE A 80 1.67 -26.03 1.59
N ALA A 81 0.47 -26.32 1.09
CA ALA A 81 0.33 -26.85 -0.27
C ALA A 81 0.42 -25.71 -1.29
N ALA A 82 0.93 -26.00 -2.50
CA ALA A 82 0.96 -25.02 -3.59
C ALA A 82 -0.44 -24.50 -3.97
N ASP A 83 -1.44 -25.38 -3.90
CA ASP A 83 -2.85 -25.03 -4.18
C ASP A 83 -3.46 -24.08 -3.14
N ASP A 84 -2.86 -23.99 -1.94
CA ASP A 84 -3.28 -23.07 -0.88
C ASP A 84 -2.68 -21.66 -1.06
N VAL A 85 -1.74 -21.49 -1.99
CA VAL A 85 -1.14 -20.19 -2.30
C VAL A 85 -2.09 -19.39 -3.20
N ILE A 86 -2.83 -18.48 -2.57
CA ILE A 86 -3.73 -17.55 -3.26
C ILE A 86 -3.01 -16.21 -3.44
N CYS A 87 -2.72 -15.88 -4.69
CA CYS A 87 -2.14 -14.60 -5.05
C CYS A 87 -3.24 -13.56 -5.32
N SER A 88 -2.85 -12.29 -5.31
CA SER A 88 -3.67 -11.20 -5.85
C SER A 88 -3.04 -10.65 -7.13
N GLY A 89 -3.86 -10.09 -8.02
CA GLY A 89 -3.38 -9.42 -9.24
C GLY A 89 -4.32 -8.31 -9.69
N ALA A 90 -3.81 -7.43 -10.56
CA ALA A 90 -4.59 -6.34 -11.13
C ALA A 90 -5.71 -6.91 -12.00
N ARG A 91 -6.96 -6.48 -11.77
CA ARG A 91 -8.12 -7.02 -12.49
C ARG A 91 -8.38 -6.23 -13.77
N PHE A 92 -8.55 -6.93 -14.89
CA PHE A 92 -9.09 -6.31 -16.10
C PHE A 92 -10.52 -5.85 -15.88
N GLY A 93 -10.75 -4.55 -16.13
CA GLY A 93 -12.05 -3.92 -15.97
C GLY A 93 -13.08 -4.44 -16.99
N ARG A 94 -14.36 -4.13 -16.74
CA ARG A 94 -15.47 -4.52 -17.63
C ARG A 94 -15.40 -3.90 -19.03
N HIS A 95 -14.56 -2.89 -19.23
CA HIS A 95 -14.33 -2.27 -20.54
C HIS A 95 -13.46 -3.13 -21.46
N TRP A 96 -12.80 -4.17 -20.95
CA TRP A 96 -12.11 -5.16 -21.79
C TRP A 96 -13.13 -6.18 -22.29
N THR A 97 -13.35 -6.22 -23.61
CA THR A 97 -14.38 -7.07 -24.22
C THR A 97 -14.16 -8.55 -23.94
N HIS A 98 -12.91 -9.02 -24.08
CA HIS A 98 -12.58 -10.44 -23.96
C HIS A 98 -11.81 -10.77 -22.67
N LEU A 99 -11.06 -9.80 -22.13
CA LEU A 99 -10.22 -10.00 -20.95
C LEU A 99 -10.94 -9.64 -19.64
N GLY A 100 -12.18 -9.16 -19.69
CA GLY A 100 -12.94 -8.70 -18.53
C GLY A 100 -12.92 -9.71 -17.37
N GLY A 101 -12.43 -9.28 -16.21
CA GLY A 101 -12.30 -10.13 -15.03
C GLY A 101 -11.06 -11.02 -14.97
N GLY A 102 -10.25 -11.09 -16.02
CA GLY A 102 -8.90 -11.66 -15.95
C GLY A 102 -7.98 -10.86 -15.02
N ARG A 103 -6.80 -11.41 -14.74
CA ARG A 103 -5.79 -10.79 -13.86
C ARG A 103 -4.49 -10.58 -14.64
N ALA A 104 -3.78 -9.53 -14.30
CA ALA A 104 -2.49 -9.17 -14.83
C ALA A 104 -1.52 -8.84 -13.70
N SER A 105 -0.22 -8.84 -14.01
CA SER A 105 0.81 -8.44 -13.05
C SER A 105 0.67 -6.95 -12.68
N PRO A 106 1.20 -6.52 -11.51
CA PRO A 106 1.94 -7.29 -10.53
C PRO A 106 1.06 -8.31 -9.79
N TYR A 107 1.60 -9.51 -9.58
CA TYR A 107 1.01 -10.53 -8.70
C TYR A 107 1.67 -10.50 -7.34
N GLU A 108 0.87 -10.55 -6.29
CA GLU A 108 1.34 -10.62 -4.91
C GLU A 108 0.92 -11.96 -4.30
N CYS A 109 1.90 -12.83 -4.02
CA CYS A 109 1.71 -14.17 -3.51
C CYS A 109 2.22 -14.26 -2.06
N PRO A 110 1.33 -14.23 -1.05
CA PRO A 110 1.73 -14.43 0.34
C PRO A 110 2.12 -15.90 0.58
N ILE A 111 3.35 -16.13 1.06
CA ILE A 111 3.91 -17.46 1.33
C ILE A 111 4.67 -17.40 2.65
N GLY A 112 4.26 -18.20 3.64
CA GLY A 112 5.01 -18.36 4.91
C GLY A 112 5.26 -17.06 5.70
N GLY A 113 4.44 -16.03 5.51
CA GLY A 113 4.58 -14.72 6.19
C GLY A 113 5.40 -13.67 5.43
N ARG A 114 5.85 -13.97 4.21
CA ARG A 114 6.46 -13.01 3.27
C ARG A 114 5.61 -12.91 2.00
N THR A 115 5.77 -11.85 1.23
CA THR A 115 5.04 -11.70 -0.04
C THR A 115 6.02 -11.77 -1.20
N LEU A 116 5.82 -12.71 -2.11
CA LEU A 116 6.51 -12.70 -3.40
C LEU A 116 5.74 -11.80 -4.35
N VAL A 117 6.41 -10.76 -4.87
CA VAL A 117 5.85 -9.90 -5.91
C VAL A 117 6.43 -10.30 -7.25
N ILE A 118 5.57 -10.67 -8.19
CA ILE A 118 5.93 -11.06 -9.56
C ILE A 118 5.42 -9.97 -10.50
N SER A 119 6.31 -9.34 -11.26
CA SER A 119 5.99 -8.26 -12.19
C SER A 119 6.44 -8.62 -13.60
N GLY A 120 5.70 -8.22 -14.61
CA GLY A 120 6.08 -8.40 -16.01
C GLY A 120 5.63 -7.23 -16.87
N ARG A 121 6.11 -7.20 -18.10
CA ARG A 121 5.56 -6.34 -19.16
C ARG A 121 4.35 -7.05 -19.76
N HIS A 122 3.28 -6.32 -20.06
CA HIS A 122 2.07 -6.92 -20.61
C HIS A 122 2.18 -7.04 -22.13
N GLU A 123 1.89 -8.23 -22.66
CA GLU A 123 1.72 -8.47 -24.09
C GLU A 123 0.26 -8.83 -24.37
N TYR A 124 -0.35 -8.11 -25.32
CA TYR A 124 -1.73 -8.32 -25.75
C TYR A 124 -1.77 -8.92 -27.15
N ARG A 125 -2.66 -9.88 -27.37
CA ARG A 125 -2.90 -10.48 -28.68
C ARG A 125 -4.38 -10.47 -29.04
N ASP A 126 -4.68 -10.33 -30.32
CA ASP A 126 -6.04 -10.48 -30.84
C ASP A 126 -6.49 -11.95 -30.93
N GLU A 127 -7.73 -12.19 -31.34
CA GLU A 127 -8.28 -13.54 -31.52
C GLU A 127 -7.52 -14.38 -32.56
N ALA A 128 -6.81 -13.74 -33.48
CA ALA A 128 -5.96 -14.40 -34.47
C ALA A 128 -4.54 -14.69 -33.93
N GLY A 129 -4.24 -14.30 -32.68
CA GLY A 129 -2.95 -14.49 -32.03
C GLY A 129 -1.89 -13.44 -32.39
N LYS A 130 -2.25 -12.40 -33.14
CA LYS A 130 -1.34 -11.31 -33.53
C LYS A 130 -1.09 -10.39 -32.34
N VAL A 131 0.18 -10.08 -32.09
CA VAL A 131 0.58 -9.10 -31.07
C VAL A 131 0.06 -7.71 -31.43
N LEU A 132 -0.56 -7.06 -30.46
CA LEU A 132 -1.08 -5.70 -30.55
C LEU A 132 -0.05 -4.70 -30.01
N ASP A 133 0.02 -3.53 -30.63
CA ASP A 133 0.73 -2.39 -30.05
C ASP A 133 -0.03 -1.93 -28.79
N GLU A 134 0.66 -1.70 -27.69
CA GLU A 134 0.05 -1.27 -26.42
C GLU A 134 -0.63 0.11 -26.51
N ASN A 135 -0.26 0.93 -27.50
CA ASN A 135 -0.73 2.30 -27.68
C ASN A 135 -1.90 2.43 -28.67
N ILE A 136 -2.42 1.31 -29.17
CA ILE A 136 -3.59 1.34 -30.05
C ILE A 136 -4.84 1.79 -29.28
N ALA A 137 -5.59 2.74 -29.85
CA ALA A 137 -6.71 3.39 -29.17
C ALA A 137 -7.83 2.44 -28.72
N ASP A 138 -8.00 1.29 -29.39
CA ASP A 138 -9.04 0.30 -29.14
C ASP A 138 -8.49 -1.04 -28.64
N ILE A 139 -7.36 -1.02 -27.92
CA ILE A 139 -6.74 -2.24 -27.38
C ILE A 139 -7.69 -3.07 -26.52
N HIS A 140 -8.55 -2.41 -25.73
CA HIS A 140 -9.50 -3.07 -24.84
C HIS A 140 -10.59 -3.84 -25.59
N GLU A 141 -10.88 -3.45 -26.83
CA GLU A 141 -11.85 -4.11 -27.69
C GLU A 141 -11.21 -5.27 -28.47
N LYS A 142 -9.93 -5.12 -28.86
CA LYS A 142 -9.23 -6.09 -29.72
C LYS A 142 -8.48 -7.18 -28.99
N ALA A 143 -7.97 -6.90 -27.79
CA ALA A 143 -7.18 -7.86 -27.04
C ALA A 143 -8.06 -9.02 -26.57
N ALA A 144 -7.75 -10.21 -27.04
CA ALA A 144 -8.40 -11.46 -26.68
C ALA A 144 -7.56 -12.31 -25.72
N VAL A 145 -6.24 -12.15 -25.76
CA VAL A 145 -5.29 -12.87 -24.90
C VAL A 145 -4.32 -11.86 -24.28
N HIS A 146 -3.98 -12.10 -23.01
CA HIS A 146 -2.97 -11.39 -22.26
C HIS A 146 -1.90 -12.38 -21.79
N ARG A 147 -0.63 -11.96 -21.85
CA ARG A 147 0.49 -12.63 -21.19
C ARG A 147 1.41 -11.62 -20.53
N ASP A 148 2.01 -12.03 -19.42
CA ASP A 148 3.13 -11.29 -18.84
C ASP A 148 4.43 -11.81 -19.48
N VAL A 149 5.29 -10.91 -19.93
CA VAL A 149 6.61 -11.20 -20.52
C VAL A 149 7.69 -10.44 -19.76
N ASP A 150 8.96 -10.84 -19.94
CA ASP A 150 10.11 -10.23 -19.24
C ASP A 150 9.92 -10.20 -17.72
N VAL A 151 9.45 -11.33 -17.17
CA VAL A 151 9.03 -11.44 -15.77
C VAL A 151 10.21 -11.28 -14.81
N THR A 152 9.98 -10.51 -13.75
CA THR A 152 10.88 -10.29 -12.62
C THR A 152 10.15 -10.57 -11.32
N TRP A 153 10.89 -10.90 -10.26
CA TRP A 153 10.28 -11.16 -8.96
C TRP A 153 11.16 -10.67 -7.81
N ALA A 154 10.52 -10.27 -6.72
CA ALA A 154 11.18 -9.84 -5.50
C ALA A 154 10.34 -10.22 -4.28
N TRP A 155 11.03 -10.51 -3.17
CA TRP A 155 10.37 -10.70 -1.88
C TRP A 155 10.18 -9.35 -1.17
N GLN A 156 9.02 -9.20 -0.52
CA GLN A 156 8.68 -8.11 0.39
C GLN A 156 8.47 -8.65 1.81
#